data_AF-A0A1S1BK27-F1
#
_entry.id   AF-A0A1S1BK27-F1
#
_cell.length_a   1.000
_cell.length_b   1.000
_cell.length_c   1.000
_cell.angle_alpha   90.00
_cell.angle_beta   90.00
_cell.angle_gamma   90.00
#
_symmetry.space_group_name_H-M   'P 1'
#
loop_
_entity.id
_entity.type
_entity.pdbx_description
1 polymer ?
#
loop_
_entity_poly.entity_id
_entity_poly.type
_entity_poly.pdbx_seq_one_letter_code
_entity_poly.pdbx_strand_id
1 'polypeptide(L)'
;MAECVDYFRRYLQIENENILFFGSSAGGYQAIALHSRFNGSRFVVNNAQFDWTRYYQSYVDKVLAHSFDSISVESARRDFPMRCNVLERFLDSNSSIKGTYWLNIASSIDYKAQLPVLNAFMVRRAARQPNTPMDISVDFYADKRAGHMPRGKEHTVGRINRALLEIDRS
;
A
#
# COMPACT_ATOMS: atom_id res chain seq x y z
N MET A 1 0.87 8.41 -13.74
CA MET A 1 0.52 8.79 -12.35
C MET A 1 1.70 9.36 -11.58
N ALA A 2 2.80 8.61 -11.34
CA ALA A 2 3.95 9.13 -10.58
C ALA A 2 4.54 10.43 -11.17
N GLU A 3 4.70 10.49 -12.50
CA GLU A 3 5.16 11.71 -13.19
C GLU A 3 4.21 12.90 -12.99
N CYS A 4 2.90 12.66 -13.00
CA CYS A 4 1.92 13.71 -12.73
C CYS A 4 2.04 14.24 -11.30
N VAL A 5 2.21 13.34 -10.32
CA VAL A 5 2.43 13.72 -8.91
C VAL A 5 3.72 14.53 -8.79
N ASP A 6 4.82 14.07 -9.41
CA ASP A 6 6.11 14.78 -9.34
C ASP A 6 6.05 16.16 -10.01
N TYR A 7 5.30 16.29 -11.12
CA TYR A 7 5.05 17.58 -11.76
C TYR A 7 4.36 18.56 -10.80
N PHE A 8 3.22 18.17 -10.21
CA PHE A 8 2.50 19.05 -9.29
C PHE A 8 3.29 19.35 -8.03
N ARG A 9 3.99 18.35 -7.47
CA ARG A 9 4.87 18.51 -6.33
C ARG A 9 5.93 19.59 -6.57
N ARG A 10 6.63 19.54 -7.71
CA ARG A 10 7.65 20.53 -8.08
C ARG A 10 7.04 21.91 -8.33
N TYR A 11 5.90 21.96 -9.03
CA TYR A 11 5.19 23.21 -9.31
C TYR A 11 4.72 23.92 -8.02
N LEU A 12 4.23 23.15 -7.05
CA LEU A 12 3.78 23.64 -5.75
C LEU A 12 4.90 23.73 -4.70
N GLN A 13 6.14 23.36 -5.05
CA GLN A 13 7.30 23.35 -4.16
C GLN A 13 7.07 22.53 -2.87
N ILE A 14 6.44 21.37 -3.01
CA ILE A 14 6.16 20.45 -1.90
C ILE A 14 7.32 19.46 -1.79
N GLU A 15 7.95 19.38 -0.62
CA GLU A 15 8.93 18.35 -0.32
C GLU A 15 8.28 16.98 -0.12
N ASN A 16 9.00 15.88 -0.39
CA ASN A 16 8.41 14.54 -0.34
C ASN A 16 7.87 14.20 1.05
N GLU A 17 8.54 14.66 2.11
CA GLU A 17 8.18 14.48 3.51
C GLU A 17 6.81 15.08 3.84
N ASN A 18 6.37 16.06 3.03
CA ASN A 18 5.08 16.74 3.14
C ASN A 18 3.99 16.09 2.26
N ILE A 19 4.22 14.89 1.75
CA ILE A 19 3.26 14.16 0.90
C ILE A 19 2.67 12.98 1.67
N LEU A 20 1.34 12.92 1.66
CA LEU A 20 0.56 11.77 2.13
C LEU A 20 -0.19 11.13 0.95
N PHE A 21 0.10 9.86 0.67
CA PHE A 21 -0.68 9.05 -0.27
C PHE A 21 -1.81 8.31 0.46
N PHE A 22 -3.03 8.45 -0.04
CA PHE A 22 -4.19 7.75 0.49
C PHE A 22 -4.82 6.83 -0.54
N GLY A 23 -5.32 5.68 -0.12
CA GLY A 23 -6.14 4.82 -0.97
C GLY A 23 -6.71 3.59 -0.27
N SER A 24 -7.84 3.08 -0.76
CA SER A 24 -8.42 1.82 -0.32
C SER A 24 -8.34 0.75 -1.40
N SER A 25 -8.33 -0.52 -1.00
CA SER A 25 -8.31 -1.65 -1.95
C SER A 25 -7.18 -1.50 -2.98
N ALA A 26 -7.49 -1.47 -4.29
CA ALA A 26 -6.50 -1.30 -5.35
C ALA A 26 -5.90 0.12 -5.36
N GLY A 27 -6.65 1.12 -4.88
CA GLY A 27 -6.10 2.44 -4.62
C GLY A 27 -5.03 2.42 -3.52
N GLY A 28 -5.15 1.53 -2.54
CA GLY A 28 -4.12 1.31 -1.52
C GLY A 28 -2.83 0.73 -2.12
N TYR A 29 -2.94 -0.21 -3.06
CA TYR A 29 -1.79 -0.68 -3.86
C TYR A 29 -1.10 0.50 -4.56
N GLN A 30 -1.87 1.34 -5.25
CA GLN A 30 -1.33 2.49 -5.97
C GLN A 30 -0.68 3.53 -5.03
N ALA A 31 -1.28 3.80 -3.87
CA ALA A 31 -0.74 4.71 -2.86
C ALA A 31 0.63 4.25 -2.36
N ILE A 32 0.78 2.95 -2.07
CA ILE A 32 2.07 2.38 -1.65
C ILE A 32 3.09 2.38 -2.80
N ALA A 33 2.63 2.11 -4.02
CA ALA A 33 3.50 2.19 -5.20
C ALA A 33 4.05 3.60 -5.42
N LEU A 34 3.22 4.63 -5.19
CA LEU A 34 3.67 6.03 -5.21
C LEU A 34 4.63 6.31 -4.06
N HIS A 35 4.31 5.90 -2.83
CA HIS A 35 5.22 6.05 -1.70
C HIS A 35 6.63 5.49 -1.98
N SER A 36 6.74 4.33 -2.65
CA SER A 36 8.04 3.77 -3.07
C SER A 36 8.86 4.64 -4.03
N ARG A 37 8.22 5.58 -4.73
CA ARG A 37 8.84 6.53 -5.67
C ARG A 37 9.19 7.87 -5.02
N PHE A 38 8.49 8.25 -3.96
CA PHE A 38 8.66 9.52 -3.26
C PHE A 38 9.21 9.25 -1.85
N ASN A 39 10.49 8.90 -1.77
CA ASN A 39 11.15 8.62 -0.49
C ASN A 39 10.98 9.80 0.49
N GLY A 40 10.69 9.51 1.76
CA GLY A 40 10.34 10.50 2.78
C GLY A 40 8.83 10.73 2.95
N SER A 41 8.02 10.44 1.93
CA SER A 41 6.55 10.56 2.01
C SER A 41 5.91 9.55 2.97
N ARG A 42 4.59 9.64 3.14
CA ARG A 42 3.81 8.71 3.98
C ARG A 42 2.63 8.13 3.23
N PHE A 43 2.07 7.04 3.74
CA PHE A 43 0.78 6.52 3.26
C PHE A 43 -0.24 6.24 4.37
N VAL A 44 -1.52 6.35 4.04
CA VAL A 44 -2.65 5.81 4.82
C VAL A 44 -3.50 4.98 3.88
N VAL A 45 -3.64 3.70 4.16
CA VAL A 45 -4.39 2.79 3.28
C VAL A 45 -5.42 1.97 4.03
N ASN A 46 -6.55 1.66 3.39
CA ASN A 46 -7.65 0.92 4.02
C ASN A 46 -8.01 -0.34 3.24
N ASN A 47 -7.98 -1.51 3.88
CA ASN A 47 -8.23 -2.81 3.25
C ASN A 47 -7.46 -2.96 1.92
N ALA A 48 -6.20 -2.49 1.91
CA ALA A 48 -5.39 -2.46 0.71
C ALA A 48 -4.99 -3.86 0.26
N GLN A 49 -4.94 -4.06 -1.05
CA GLN A 49 -4.21 -5.19 -1.60
C GLN A 49 -2.72 -4.83 -1.65
N PHE A 50 -1.88 -5.55 -0.90
CA PHE A 50 -0.44 -5.50 -1.08
C PHE A 50 -0.02 -6.39 -2.25
N ASP A 51 -0.61 -7.58 -2.31
CA ASP A 51 -0.40 -8.58 -3.35
C ASP A 51 -1.74 -8.90 -4.01
N TRP A 52 -1.94 -8.38 -5.22
CA TRP A 52 -3.21 -8.55 -5.92
C TRP A 52 -3.44 -9.99 -6.36
N THR A 53 -2.40 -10.81 -6.51
CA THR A 53 -2.57 -12.22 -6.90
C THR A 53 -3.18 -13.07 -5.79
N ARG A 54 -3.30 -12.52 -4.57
CA ARG A 54 -3.95 -13.16 -3.42
C ARG A 54 -5.38 -12.66 -3.18
N TYR A 55 -5.92 -11.89 -4.11
CA TYR A 55 -7.30 -11.38 -4.04
C TYR A 55 -8.29 -12.39 -4.66
N TYR A 56 -9.55 -11.99 -4.89
CA TYR A 56 -10.51 -12.89 -5.53
C TYR A 56 -10.09 -13.25 -6.96
N GLN A 57 -10.13 -14.54 -7.27
CA GLN A 57 -9.67 -15.12 -8.53
C GLN A 57 -10.24 -14.39 -9.76
N SER A 58 -11.52 -14.02 -9.73
CA SER A 58 -12.17 -13.31 -10.85
C SER A 58 -11.56 -11.94 -11.16
N TYR A 59 -10.94 -11.26 -10.19
CA TYR A 59 -10.19 -10.02 -10.44
C TYR A 59 -8.74 -10.32 -10.85
N VAL A 60 -8.14 -11.36 -10.28
CA VAL A 60 -6.79 -11.84 -10.65
C VAL A 60 -6.76 -12.20 -12.15
N ASP A 61 -7.73 -12.97 -12.62
CA ASP A 61 -7.84 -13.40 -14.02
C ASP A 61 -7.95 -12.21 -14.97
N LYS A 62 -8.73 -11.18 -14.58
CA LYS A 62 -8.86 -9.93 -15.36
C LYS A 62 -7.54 -9.18 -15.47
N VAL A 63 -6.78 -9.11 -14.37
CA VAL A 63 -5.46 -8.45 -14.38
C VAL A 63 -4.49 -9.22 -15.26
N LEU A 64 -4.45 -10.55 -15.15
CA LEU A 64 -3.59 -11.41 -15.97
C LEU A 64 -3.92 -11.26 -17.47
N ALA A 65 -5.21 -11.33 -17.81
CA ALA A 65 -5.66 -11.20 -19.19
C ALA A 65 -5.34 -9.82 -19.79
N HIS A 66 -5.50 -8.75 -19.02
CA HIS A 66 -5.32 -7.39 -19.52
C HIS A 66 -3.86 -6.91 -19.52
N SER A 67 -3.05 -7.35 -18.54
CA SER A 67 -1.74 -6.72 -18.23
C SER A 67 -0.54 -7.66 -18.28
N PHE A 68 -0.77 -8.97 -18.49
CA PHE A 68 0.25 -10.01 -18.43
C PHE A 68 0.03 -11.12 -19.49
N ASP A 69 -0.64 -10.81 -20.61
CA ASP A 69 -0.85 -11.77 -21.71
C ASP A 69 -1.42 -13.12 -21.27
N SER A 70 -2.25 -13.12 -20.23
CA SER A 70 -2.88 -14.32 -19.65
C SER A 70 -1.92 -15.40 -19.14
N ILE A 71 -0.69 -15.04 -18.75
CA ILE A 71 0.21 -15.99 -18.05
C ILE A 71 -0.37 -16.45 -16.71
N SER A 72 0.17 -17.52 -16.13
CA SER A 72 -0.25 -18.00 -14.82
C SER A 72 0.15 -17.05 -13.67
N VAL A 73 -0.53 -17.15 -12.52
CA VAL A 73 -0.18 -16.41 -11.30
C VAL A 73 1.25 -16.69 -10.87
N GLU A 74 1.70 -17.94 -10.93
CA GLU A 74 3.05 -18.36 -10.56
C GLU A 74 4.08 -17.69 -11.47
N SER A 75 3.81 -17.64 -12.77
CA SER A 75 4.68 -16.97 -13.74
C SER A 75 4.71 -15.47 -13.50
N ALA A 76 3.56 -14.83 -13.27
CA ALA A 76 3.50 -13.41 -12.96
C ALA A 76 4.28 -13.06 -11.67
N ARG A 77 4.16 -13.88 -10.62
CA ARG A 77 4.90 -13.68 -9.35
C ARG A 77 6.41 -13.88 -9.50
N ARG A 78 6.83 -14.84 -10.34
CA ARG A 78 8.25 -15.12 -10.61
C ARG A 78 8.88 -14.04 -11.47
N ASP A 79 8.23 -13.68 -12.57
CA ASP A 79 8.81 -12.83 -13.61
C ASP A 79 8.59 -11.34 -13.32
N PHE A 80 7.53 -10.99 -12.57
CA PHE A 80 7.17 -9.61 -12.24
C PHE A 80 6.81 -9.39 -10.75
N PRO A 81 7.68 -9.76 -9.80
CA PRO A 81 7.37 -9.71 -8.36
C PRO A 81 6.94 -8.32 -7.87
N MET A 82 7.61 -7.25 -8.31
CA MET A 82 7.27 -5.86 -7.96
C MET A 82 5.96 -5.35 -8.57
N ARG A 83 5.45 -6.01 -9.61
CA ARG A 83 4.12 -5.73 -10.18
C ARG A 83 3.05 -6.54 -9.47
N CYS A 84 3.36 -7.71 -8.94
CA CYS A 84 2.44 -8.56 -8.17
C CYS A 84 2.23 -8.07 -6.74
N ASN A 85 3.33 -7.94 -5.98
CA ASN A 85 3.34 -7.44 -4.61
C ASN A 85 4.02 -6.08 -4.56
N VAL A 86 3.25 -5.04 -4.22
CA VAL A 86 3.76 -3.66 -4.19
C VAL A 86 4.90 -3.47 -3.18
N LEU A 87 4.93 -4.27 -2.12
CA LEU A 87 5.95 -4.16 -1.07
C LEU A 87 7.33 -4.62 -1.55
N GLU A 88 7.42 -5.46 -2.58
CA GLU A 88 8.71 -5.88 -3.15
C GLU A 88 9.51 -4.69 -3.69
N ARG A 89 8.84 -3.59 -4.01
CA ARG A 89 9.47 -2.34 -4.48
C ARG A 89 10.48 -1.77 -3.49
N PHE A 90 10.34 -2.10 -2.20
CA PHE A 90 11.20 -1.57 -1.15
C PHE A 90 12.40 -2.48 -0.82
N LEU A 91 12.48 -3.69 -1.37
CA LEU A 91 13.53 -4.64 -0.99
C LEU A 91 14.88 -4.39 -1.67
N ASP A 92 14.87 -3.68 -2.79
CA ASP A 92 16.08 -3.34 -3.56
C ASP A 92 16.40 -1.82 -3.48
N SER A 93 15.65 -1.08 -2.66
CA SER A 93 15.84 0.35 -2.40
C SER A 93 16.19 0.61 -0.94
N ASN A 94 17.04 1.59 -0.64
CA ASN A 94 17.23 2.11 0.72
C ASN A 94 16.15 3.12 1.14
N SER A 95 14.94 2.98 0.58
CA SER A 95 13.83 3.88 0.89
C SER A 95 13.29 3.60 2.29
N SER A 96 13.01 4.68 3.02
CA SER A 96 12.27 4.60 4.27
C SER A 96 10.82 4.25 3.97
N ILE A 97 10.19 3.53 4.90
CA ILE A 97 8.77 3.21 4.81
C ILE A 97 8.06 3.86 5.98
N LYS A 98 7.02 4.65 5.70
CA LYS A 98 6.19 5.25 6.73
C LYS A 98 4.72 5.22 6.35
N GLY A 99 3.89 4.60 7.18
CA GLY A 99 2.46 4.63 6.91
C GLY A 99 1.57 3.87 7.89
N THR A 100 0.27 3.97 7.65
CA THR A 100 -0.77 3.28 8.40
C THR A 100 -1.58 2.38 7.48
N TYR A 101 -1.75 1.13 7.90
CA TYR A 101 -2.70 0.19 7.31
C TYR A 101 -3.94 0.02 8.20
N TRP A 102 -5.08 0.41 7.67
CA TRP A 102 -6.39 0.22 8.28
C TRP A 102 -7.05 -1.06 7.82
N LEU A 103 -7.20 -2.01 8.74
CA LEU A 103 -7.71 -3.33 8.43
C LEU A 103 -9.03 -3.61 9.13
N ASN A 104 -10.07 -3.87 8.31
CA ASN A 104 -11.29 -4.47 8.80
C ASN A 104 -11.07 -5.96 9.07
N ILE A 105 -10.97 -6.36 10.33
CA ILE A 105 -10.79 -7.77 10.70
C ILE A 105 -12.04 -8.63 10.40
N ALA A 106 -13.19 -8.00 10.14
CA ALA A 106 -14.38 -8.70 9.68
C ALA A 106 -14.32 -9.07 8.18
N SER A 107 -13.37 -8.53 7.42
CA SER A 107 -13.13 -8.89 6.02
C SER A 107 -12.11 -10.01 5.93
N SER A 108 -12.58 -11.23 5.66
CA SER A 108 -11.71 -12.41 5.59
C SER A 108 -10.66 -12.32 4.49
N ILE A 109 -10.99 -11.73 3.34
CA ILE A 109 -10.06 -11.57 2.22
C ILE A 109 -8.91 -10.61 2.57
N ASP A 110 -9.18 -9.55 3.32
CA ASP A 110 -8.14 -8.59 3.71
C ASP A 110 -7.31 -9.14 4.87
N TYR A 111 -7.97 -9.65 5.90
CA TYR A 111 -7.29 -10.17 7.09
C TYR A 111 -6.49 -11.45 6.80
N LYS A 112 -7.08 -12.43 6.11
CA LYS A 112 -6.41 -13.72 5.88
C LYS A 112 -5.46 -13.70 4.69
N ALA A 113 -5.71 -12.88 3.66
CA ALA A 113 -4.87 -12.88 2.46
C ALA A 113 -3.81 -11.77 2.47
N GLN A 114 -4.11 -10.57 2.95
CA GLN A 114 -3.22 -9.41 2.81
C GLN A 114 -2.35 -9.14 4.04
N LEU A 115 -2.87 -9.29 5.26
CA LEU A 115 -2.05 -9.10 6.47
C LEU A 115 -0.82 -10.03 6.53
N PRO A 116 -0.90 -11.33 6.15
CA PRO A 116 0.30 -12.18 6.10
C PRO A 116 1.34 -11.72 5.08
N VAL A 117 0.93 -11.05 3.99
CA VAL A 117 1.86 -10.48 3.00
C VAL A 117 2.69 -9.37 3.64
N LEU A 118 2.04 -8.46 4.37
CA LEU A 118 2.72 -7.39 5.10
C LEU A 118 3.67 -7.98 6.16
N ASN A 119 3.23 -8.95 6.95
CA ASN A 119 4.05 -9.57 7.98
C ASN A 119 5.31 -10.25 7.38
N ALA A 120 5.14 -11.04 6.32
CA ALA A 120 6.25 -11.70 5.65
C ALA A 120 7.23 -10.69 5.03
N PHE A 121 6.72 -9.60 4.47
CA PHE A 121 7.54 -8.51 3.97
C PHE A 121 8.35 -7.84 5.09
N MET A 122 7.73 -7.47 6.22
CA MET A 122 8.43 -6.81 7.33
C MET A 122 9.61 -7.65 7.84
N VAL A 123 9.43 -8.96 7.97
CA VAL A 123 10.52 -9.89 8.37
C VAL A 123 11.64 -9.89 7.33
N ARG A 124 11.32 -10.04 6.04
CA ARG A 124 12.31 -10.02 4.95
C ARG A 124 13.05 -8.69 4.88
N ARG A 125 12.34 -7.58 5.06
CA ARG A 125 12.86 -6.22 5.00
C ARG A 125 13.81 -5.93 6.16
N ALA A 126 13.47 -6.35 7.38
CA ALA A 126 14.35 -6.24 8.55
C ALA A 126 15.63 -7.07 8.38
N ALA A 127 15.53 -8.28 7.81
CA ALA A 127 16.70 -9.13 7.57
C ALA A 127 17.64 -8.57 6.48
N ARG A 128 17.09 -8.05 5.38
CA ARG A 128 17.87 -7.53 4.25
C ARG A 128 18.43 -6.13 4.48
N GLN A 129 17.69 -5.28 5.20
CA GLN A 129 18.00 -3.86 5.34
C GLN A 129 17.78 -3.38 6.79
N PRO A 130 18.55 -3.90 7.76
CA PRO A 130 18.30 -3.68 9.19
C PRO A 130 18.43 -2.22 9.63
N ASN A 131 19.21 -1.41 8.90
CA ASN A 131 19.47 -0.01 9.24
C ASN A 131 18.58 0.98 8.47
N THR A 132 17.70 0.51 7.59
CA THR A 132 16.85 1.41 6.80
C THR A 132 15.49 1.56 7.47
N PRO A 133 15.07 2.79 7.85
CA PRO A 133 13.86 3.01 8.64
C PRO A 133 12.59 2.39 8.07
N MET A 134 11.80 1.78 8.94
CA MET A 134 10.48 1.22 8.63
C MET A 134 9.54 1.46 9.81
N ASP A 135 8.51 2.26 9.59
CA ASP A 135 7.48 2.63 10.55
C ASP A 135 6.11 2.37 9.93
N ILE A 136 5.55 1.19 10.20
CA ILE A 136 4.24 0.78 9.69
C ILE A 136 3.34 0.48 10.89
N SER A 137 2.28 1.27 11.03
CA SER A 137 1.22 1.00 12.00
C SER A 137 0.07 0.22 11.35
N VAL A 138 -0.52 -0.73 12.09
CA VAL A 138 -1.72 -1.44 11.65
C VAL A 138 -2.86 -1.13 12.63
N ASP A 139 -3.87 -0.39 12.18
CA ASP A 139 -5.05 -0.11 12.99
C ASP A 139 -6.16 -1.09 12.62
N PHE A 140 -6.52 -1.95 13.56
CA PHE A 140 -7.61 -2.90 13.39
C PHE A 140 -8.95 -2.25 13.76
N TYR A 141 -9.98 -2.56 12.97
CA TYR A 141 -11.36 -2.26 13.30
C TYR A 141 -12.25 -3.41 12.84
N ALA A 142 -13.48 -3.50 13.36
CA ALA A 142 -14.44 -4.53 12.96
C ALA A 142 -15.74 -3.88 12.48
N ASP A 143 -16.06 -4.10 11.21
CA ASP A 143 -17.36 -3.73 10.64
C ASP A 143 -17.83 -4.86 9.71
N LYS A 144 -18.69 -5.73 10.23
CA LYS A 144 -19.23 -6.87 9.47
C LYS A 144 -20.10 -6.42 8.29
N ARG A 145 -20.73 -5.25 8.37
CA ARG A 145 -21.62 -4.76 7.31
C ARG A 145 -20.81 -4.19 6.15
N ALA A 146 -19.77 -3.42 6.45
CA ALA A 146 -18.87 -2.88 5.42
C ALA A 146 -18.04 -3.97 4.74
N GLY A 147 -17.60 -4.99 5.49
CA GLY A 147 -16.75 -6.06 4.95
C GLY A 147 -15.49 -5.47 4.30
N HIS A 148 -15.29 -5.72 3.00
CA HIS A 148 -14.16 -5.19 2.25
C HIS A 148 -14.21 -3.66 2.04
N MET A 149 -15.40 -3.05 2.11
CA MET A 149 -15.56 -1.63 1.80
C MET A 149 -14.78 -0.74 2.79
N PRO A 150 -14.22 0.38 2.31
CA PRO A 150 -13.54 1.32 3.19
C PRO A 150 -14.51 1.95 4.18
N ARG A 151 -13.97 2.52 5.27
CA ARG A 151 -14.78 3.27 6.23
C ARG A 151 -15.42 4.50 5.58
N GLY A 152 -16.56 4.91 6.13
CA GLY A 152 -17.29 6.09 5.68
C GLY A 152 -16.44 7.37 5.66
N LYS A 153 -16.88 8.35 4.87
CA LYS A 153 -16.17 9.62 4.60
C LYS A 153 -15.62 10.29 5.85
N GLU A 154 -16.44 10.40 6.90
CA GLU A 154 -16.07 11.09 8.15
C GLU A 154 -14.83 10.46 8.80
N HIS A 155 -14.83 9.14 9.00
CA HIS A 155 -13.70 8.42 9.56
C HIS A 155 -12.46 8.54 8.66
N THR A 156 -12.65 8.40 7.35
CA THR A 156 -11.57 8.51 6.37
C THR A 156 -10.90 9.88 6.39
N VAL A 157 -11.67 10.96 6.32
CA VAL A 157 -11.16 12.34 6.40
C VAL A 157 -10.50 12.59 7.75
N GLY A 158 -11.09 12.14 8.85
CA GLY A 158 -10.52 12.28 10.19
C GLY A 158 -9.13 11.69 10.31
N ARG A 159 -8.84 10.57 9.64
CA ARG A 159 -7.50 9.98 9.64
C ARG A 159 -6.53 10.66 8.72
N ILE A 160 -6.96 11.03 7.53
CA ILE A 160 -6.12 11.81 6.62
C ILE A 160 -5.65 13.06 7.36
N ASN A 161 -6.55 13.79 8.00
CA ASN A 161 -6.22 14.97 8.80
C ASN A 161 -5.25 14.64 9.96
N ARG A 162 -5.47 13.54 10.68
CA ARG A 162 -4.53 13.11 11.74
C ARG A 162 -3.14 12.81 11.18
N ALA A 163 -3.04 12.13 10.05
CA ALA A 163 -1.76 11.80 9.42
C ALA A 163 -1.05 13.05 8.89
N LEU A 164 -1.79 14.04 8.39
CA LEU A 164 -1.23 15.34 8.00
C LEU A 164 -0.71 16.12 9.22
N LEU A 165 -1.43 16.12 10.35
CA LEU A 165 -0.93 16.73 11.59
C LEU A 165 0.36 16.09 12.14
N GLU A 166 0.58 14.80 11.83
CA GLU A 166 1.82 14.09 12.18
C GLU A 166 3.00 14.39 11.23
N ILE A 167 2.73 15.04 10.09
CA ILE A 167 3.73 15.58 9.17
C ILE A 167 4.17 16.96 9.67
N ASP A 168 3.23 17.85 10.01
CA ASP A 168 3.52 19.22 10.47
C ASP A 168 4.38 19.28 11.75
N ARG A 169 4.47 18.17 12.50
CA ARG A 169 5.19 18.07 13.77
C ARG A 169 6.55 17.38 13.68
N SER A 170 6.93 16.84 12.52
CA SER A 170 8.21 16.14 12.30
C SER A 170 9.23 17.00 11.60
#